data_AF-A0A6I5H8R0-F1
#
_entry.id   AF-A0A6I5H8R0-F1
#
_cell.length_a   1.000
_cell.length_b   1.000
_cell.length_c   1.000
_cell.angle_alpha   90.00
_cell.angle_beta   90.00
_cell.angle_gamma   90.00
#
_symmetry.space_group_name_H-M   'P 1'
#
loop_
_entity.id
_entity.type
_entity.pdbx_description
1 polymer ?
#
loop_
_entity_poly.entity_id
_entity_poly.type
_entity_poly.pdbx_seq_one_letter_code
_entity_poly.pdbx_strand_id
1 'polypeptide(L)'
;GAPQTPPAQGAFGAPQPPAGPPQQPQPGYGYPQQPGPYAGAPGPGPYGHPQQQPGPYGAPPPGYGHPQQPPYPGMPGAAPGGPGGGKPGSRKKTALIIGGAVAALLVIGGTVFAVTGGDDGGGGKKKPVAADSDDPKPSGSASPTPSGGGADPENLNEGRKAGEGKVLWYKPAPDAPASGADAPGMWVSGDTAVKAAYKQVFAFGAADGSTAWGPLAFPQKICAATPQKSADDKVVVAYMDSEGDHAKCNQLQQIDLRTGEKGWSAEVADGGLFDSALNVELTVSGKTLMVGRSQSGTAYDIDSGKKLYDKKRYGQACFPVAFAGGTDRLVQVASCAVGTAGEHEEIQQLDPATGKVRWTQKVKKGWEVSRAYSVDPLVVYLTNRDKKVWNISTFTADGKFRSEVKVDEKFAPRCGWAILERELQGCQGVAVDADTLYLPTDATISANEIVAISLSDGKEKWRVKSPGDRPMAPVKVEDGKLIAYVQPSYDTGGQVVSVPVAGSTHTTTSLLHNPQGAADAENTFYDGVLDWSGGRFFISSGRLSGNDDSKEKLIMAFGN
;
A
#
# COMPACT_ATOMS: atom_id res chain seq x y z
N GLY A 1 52.68 32.94 65.86
CA GLY A 1 53.73 31.93 66.04
C GLY A 1 53.16 30.58 65.69
N ALA A 2 53.81 29.86 64.77
CA ALA A 2 53.41 28.51 64.32
C ALA A 2 53.60 27.45 65.42
N PRO A 3 52.98 26.27 65.27
CA PRO A 3 53.77 25.06 64.97
C PRO A 3 53.13 24.18 63.87
N GLN A 4 53.87 23.86 62.81
CA GLN A 4 54.61 22.60 62.53
C GLN A 4 53.77 21.42 62.01
N THR A 5 54.06 21.08 60.75
CA THR A 5 53.62 19.93 59.94
C THR A 5 54.29 18.61 60.32
N PRO A 6 53.55 17.48 60.27
CA PRO A 6 54.11 16.13 60.07
C PRO A 6 53.88 15.59 58.63
N PRO A 7 54.60 14.52 58.21
CA PRO A 7 54.88 14.19 56.80
C PRO A 7 53.87 13.28 56.07
N ALA A 8 54.11 13.16 54.76
CA ALA A 8 53.30 12.60 53.68
C ALA A 8 52.79 11.15 53.85
N GLN A 9 51.54 10.94 53.42
CA GLN A 9 50.89 9.63 53.28
C GLN A 9 51.21 9.00 51.92
N GLY A 10 51.70 7.76 51.98
CA GLY A 10 51.93 6.90 50.82
C GLY A 10 50.64 6.31 50.24
N ALA A 11 50.68 6.06 48.93
CA ALA A 11 49.65 5.42 48.15
C ALA A 11 49.46 3.94 48.54
N PHE A 12 48.20 3.54 48.75
CA PHE A 12 47.80 2.13 48.85
C PHE A 12 46.66 1.84 47.89
N GLY A 13 46.86 0.78 47.11
CA GLY A 13 46.02 0.32 46.01
C GLY A 13 44.65 -0.21 46.43
N ALA A 14 43.79 -0.33 45.43
CA ALA A 14 42.40 -0.76 45.54
C ALA A 14 42.26 -2.23 46.00
N PRO A 15 41.21 -2.58 46.77
CA PRO A 15 40.93 -3.95 47.22
C PRO A 15 40.45 -4.87 46.10
N GLN A 16 40.98 -6.09 46.11
CA GLN A 16 40.67 -7.22 45.24
C GLN A 16 39.38 -7.94 45.71
N PRO A 17 38.42 -8.28 44.82
CA PRO A 17 37.22 -9.04 45.20
C PRO A 17 37.48 -10.57 45.34
N PRO A 18 36.65 -11.30 46.11
CA PRO A 18 36.95 -12.67 46.56
C PRO A 18 36.85 -13.74 45.46
N ALA A 19 37.69 -14.77 45.59
CA ALA A 19 37.81 -15.92 44.70
C ALA A 19 36.58 -16.86 44.73
N GLY A 20 36.14 -17.30 43.55
CA GLY A 20 35.10 -18.33 43.37
C GLY A 20 35.67 -19.77 43.32
N PRO A 21 34.80 -20.78 43.50
CA PRO A 21 35.21 -22.19 43.65
C PRO A 21 35.66 -22.86 42.32
N PRO A 22 36.47 -23.95 42.40
CA PRO A 22 37.21 -24.51 41.26
C PRO A 22 36.33 -25.31 40.27
N GLN A 23 36.59 -25.11 38.98
CA GLN A 23 36.00 -25.86 37.86
C GLN A 23 36.68 -27.23 37.66
N GLN A 24 35.88 -28.28 37.52
CA GLN A 24 36.30 -29.61 37.06
C GLN A 24 36.28 -29.72 35.51
N PRO A 25 37.18 -30.52 34.89
CA PRO A 25 37.23 -30.70 33.44
C PRO A 25 36.12 -31.62 32.90
N GLN A 26 35.48 -31.22 31.79
CA GLN A 26 34.48 -32.01 31.06
C GLN A 26 35.15 -32.95 30.03
N PRO A 27 34.83 -34.26 29.99
CA PRO A 27 35.28 -35.19 28.95
C PRO A 27 34.43 -35.10 27.67
N GLY A 28 35.08 -35.18 26.51
CA GLY A 28 34.44 -35.24 25.19
C GLY A 28 34.03 -36.65 24.76
N TYR A 29 32.86 -36.75 24.11
CA TYR A 29 32.33 -37.89 23.33
C TYR A 29 31.34 -37.26 22.31
N GLY A 30 31.32 -37.57 21.01
CA GLY A 30 31.33 -38.87 20.34
C GLY A 30 29.92 -39.13 19.79
N TYR A 31 29.64 -38.77 18.53
CA TYR A 31 28.31 -38.97 17.91
C TYR A 31 28.15 -40.41 17.39
N PRO A 32 27.02 -41.09 17.65
CA PRO A 32 26.77 -42.46 17.18
C PRO A 32 26.13 -42.50 15.77
N GLN A 33 26.68 -43.39 14.92
CA GLN A 33 26.03 -43.94 13.73
C GLN A 33 25.00 -45.02 14.10
N GLN A 34 23.98 -45.18 13.27
CA GLN A 34 23.06 -46.34 13.28
C GLN A 34 22.64 -46.73 11.85
N PRO A 35 22.16 -47.98 11.62
CA PRO A 35 22.68 -48.89 10.60
C PRO A 35 21.67 -49.25 9.48
N GLY A 36 22.17 -49.73 8.34
CA GLY A 36 21.35 -50.29 7.26
C GLY A 36 21.19 -51.82 7.31
N PRO A 37 20.35 -52.40 6.43
CA PRO A 37 20.50 -53.81 6.03
C PRO A 37 20.33 -54.13 4.52
N TYR A 38 21.28 -54.97 4.04
CA TYR A 38 21.22 -56.15 3.15
C TYR A 38 21.10 -56.11 1.59
N ALA A 39 22.21 -56.58 0.97
CA ALA A 39 22.42 -57.55 -0.15
C ALA A 39 22.23 -57.24 -1.67
N GLY A 40 23.29 -57.51 -2.46
CA GLY A 40 23.22 -58.50 -3.57
C GLY A 40 23.79 -58.21 -4.99
N ALA A 41 25.12 -58.32 -5.19
CA ALA A 41 25.84 -58.93 -6.35
C ALA A 41 25.83 -58.28 -7.80
N PRO A 42 26.66 -58.70 -8.80
CA PRO A 42 27.79 -57.88 -9.33
C PRO A 42 27.92 -57.75 -10.89
N GLY A 43 28.75 -56.82 -11.40
CA GLY A 43 29.27 -56.83 -12.79
C GLY A 43 29.93 -55.52 -13.29
N PRO A 44 30.87 -55.53 -14.26
CA PRO A 44 32.14 -54.78 -14.16
C PRO A 44 32.45 -53.73 -15.25
N GLY A 45 33.34 -52.77 -14.94
CA GLY A 45 34.39 -52.33 -15.89
C GLY A 45 34.56 -50.81 -16.17
N PRO A 46 35.79 -50.36 -16.56
CA PRO A 46 36.43 -49.13 -16.04
C PRO A 46 36.97 -48.17 -17.11
N TYR A 47 37.35 -46.93 -16.76
CA TYR A 47 38.53 -46.20 -17.31
C TYR A 47 38.86 -44.99 -16.40
N GLY A 48 40.16 -44.77 -16.13
CA GLY A 48 40.61 -43.86 -15.08
C GLY A 48 41.68 -42.83 -15.48
N HIS A 49 42.05 -42.04 -14.45
CA HIS A 49 43.29 -41.29 -14.18
C HIS A 49 43.73 -40.13 -15.13
N PRO A 50 44.61 -39.18 -14.69
CA PRO A 50 45.20 -38.99 -13.36
C PRO A 50 45.18 -37.54 -12.80
N GLN A 51 45.47 -37.54 -11.51
CA GLN A 51 45.75 -36.52 -10.49
C GLN A 51 47.10 -35.78 -10.71
N GLN A 52 47.15 -34.45 -10.45
CA GLN A 52 48.37 -33.73 -10.06
C GLN A 52 48.07 -32.56 -9.09
N GLN A 53 48.92 -32.45 -8.07
CA GLN A 53 49.18 -31.36 -7.11
C GLN A 53 50.70 -31.40 -6.81
N PRO A 54 51.35 -30.45 -6.10
CA PRO A 54 51.04 -29.04 -5.79
C PRO A 54 52.26 -28.07 -5.91
N GLY A 55 52.07 -26.75 -5.76
CA GLY A 55 53.17 -25.78 -5.56
C GLY A 55 52.72 -24.33 -5.23
N PRO A 56 53.54 -23.49 -4.55
CA PRO A 56 53.06 -22.57 -3.49
C PRO A 56 53.44 -21.06 -3.61
N TYR A 57 52.80 -20.24 -2.75
CA TYR A 57 53.07 -18.84 -2.34
C TYR A 57 52.53 -17.65 -3.16
N GLY A 58 51.74 -16.80 -2.47
CA GLY A 58 51.41 -15.41 -2.84
C GLY A 58 50.41 -14.78 -1.86
N ALA A 59 50.87 -13.82 -1.05
CA ALA A 59 50.13 -13.14 0.03
C ALA A 59 49.04 -12.15 -0.45
N PRO A 60 47.95 -11.92 0.32
CA PRO A 60 47.02 -10.81 0.06
C PRO A 60 47.30 -9.54 0.89
N PRO A 61 47.24 -8.32 0.29
CA PRO A 61 47.23 -7.05 1.02
C PRO A 61 45.80 -6.59 1.44
N PRO A 62 45.70 -5.57 2.32
CA PRO A 62 44.66 -5.46 3.36
C PRO A 62 43.37 -4.73 2.99
N GLY A 63 42.33 -5.00 3.79
CA GLY A 63 40.95 -4.59 3.57
C GLY A 63 40.58 -3.14 3.86
N TYR A 64 39.44 -2.78 3.27
CA TYR A 64 38.56 -1.64 3.51
C TYR A 64 37.14 -2.24 3.46
N GLY A 65 36.18 -2.03 4.37
CA GLY A 65 35.88 -0.88 5.22
C GLY A 65 34.39 -0.59 5.02
N HIS A 66 33.51 -1.36 5.67
CA HIS A 66 32.06 -1.19 5.58
C HIS A 66 31.61 0.04 6.41
N PRO A 67 30.76 0.93 5.89
CA PRO A 67 30.24 2.04 6.68
C PRO A 67 29.25 1.55 7.75
N GLN A 68 29.58 1.87 9.01
CA GLN A 68 28.70 1.70 10.16
C GLN A 68 27.51 2.67 10.08
N GLN A 69 26.31 2.17 10.37
CA GLN A 69 25.14 3.01 10.60
C GLN A 69 25.29 3.77 11.93
N PRO A 70 24.97 5.07 11.98
CA PRO A 70 25.02 5.85 13.21
C PRO A 70 23.87 5.48 14.19
N PRO A 71 24.15 5.40 15.50
CA PRO A 71 23.15 5.08 16.51
C PRO A 71 22.19 6.25 16.81
N TYR A 72 20.90 5.92 16.95
CA TYR A 72 19.83 6.82 17.39
C TYR A 72 20.05 7.33 18.82
N PRO A 73 19.96 8.66 19.10
CA PRO A 73 19.98 9.21 20.46
C PRO A 73 18.66 8.95 21.21
N GLY A 74 18.79 8.50 22.46
CA GLY A 74 17.71 8.01 23.31
C GLY A 74 16.80 9.08 23.94
N MET A 75 15.58 8.63 24.27
CA MET A 75 14.58 9.35 25.07
C MET A 75 14.92 9.24 26.56
N PRO A 76 14.88 10.33 27.36
CA PRO A 76 15.18 10.28 28.78
C PRO A 76 14.14 9.49 29.59
N GLY A 77 14.62 8.59 30.44
CA GLY A 77 13.81 7.73 31.29
C GLY A 77 13.20 8.42 32.51
N ALA A 78 12.15 7.79 33.05
CA ALA A 78 11.67 8.00 34.42
C ALA A 78 11.38 6.64 35.06
N ALA A 79 11.92 6.47 36.27
CA ALA A 79 11.89 5.27 37.09
C ALA A 79 10.55 5.12 37.88
N PRO A 80 10.28 3.95 38.49
CA PRO A 80 8.95 3.54 38.94
C PRO A 80 8.69 3.79 40.44
N GLY A 81 7.42 4.06 40.82
CA GLY A 81 6.96 4.10 42.21
C GLY A 81 5.44 4.20 42.34
N GLY A 82 4.83 3.27 43.11
CA GLY A 82 3.38 3.09 43.27
C GLY A 82 2.70 3.93 44.38
N PRO A 83 1.66 3.40 45.07
CA PRO A 83 0.26 3.85 44.93
C PRO A 83 -0.31 4.58 46.17
N GLY A 84 -1.37 5.38 46.01
CA GLY A 84 -2.12 5.93 47.15
C GLY A 84 -3.29 6.83 46.76
N GLY A 85 -4.49 6.52 47.28
CA GLY A 85 -5.74 7.24 47.00
C GLY A 85 -6.02 8.45 47.91
N GLY A 86 -7.10 9.17 47.61
CA GLY A 86 -7.67 10.20 48.48
C GLY A 86 -8.58 11.19 47.73
N LYS A 87 -9.86 11.22 48.11
CA LYS A 87 -10.97 12.11 47.66
C LYS A 87 -11.06 13.35 48.62
N PRO A 88 -12.02 14.30 48.49
CA PRO A 88 -12.15 15.41 47.52
C PRO A 88 -12.36 16.81 48.19
N GLY A 89 -12.30 17.91 47.45
CA GLY A 89 -12.78 19.23 47.92
C GLY A 89 -12.64 20.30 46.83
N SER A 90 -13.70 20.85 46.23
CA SER A 90 -14.76 21.76 46.71
C SER A 90 -14.54 23.21 46.26
N ARG A 91 -15.48 23.65 45.41
CA ARG A 91 -16.13 24.98 45.36
C ARG A 91 -15.48 26.18 44.63
N LYS A 92 -16.30 26.68 43.68
CA LYS A 92 -16.63 28.09 43.32
C LYS A 92 -15.59 28.82 42.45
N LYS A 93 -15.92 29.67 41.47
CA LYS A 93 -17.16 30.28 40.94
C LYS A 93 -16.81 30.95 39.58
N THR A 94 -17.75 30.89 38.65
CA THR A 94 -18.24 31.95 37.73
C THR A 94 -17.28 32.96 37.10
N ALA A 95 -17.26 33.03 35.75
CA ALA A 95 -17.45 34.29 35.02
C ALA A 95 -17.90 34.01 33.57
N LEU A 96 -19.09 34.53 33.25
CA LEU A 96 -19.76 34.50 31.96
C LEU A 96 -19.60 35.91 31.39
N ILE A 97 -19.05 36.06 30.19
CA ILE A 97 -19.00 37.35 29.48
C ILE A 97 -19.80 37.18 28.19
N ILE A 98 -20.94 37.86 28.14
CA ILE A 98 -21.70 38.20 26.93
C ILE A 98 -21.72 39.72 26.85
N GLY A 99 -21.41 40.23 25.66
CA GLY A 99 -21.58 41.60 25.19
C GLY A 99 -20.73 41.75 23.93
N GLY A 100 -21.23 41.98 22.72
CA GLY A 100 -22.49 42.58 22.29
C GLY A 100 -22.16 43.91 21.60
N ALA A 101 -22.01 43.91 20.27
CA ALA A 101 -22.19 45.09 19.41
C ALA A 101 -22.33 44.67 17.93
N VAL A 102 -23.26 45.31 17.25
CA VAL A 102 -23.79 45.03 15.91
C VAL A 102 -23.44 46.18 14.95
N ALA A 103 -23.22 45.80 13.68
CA ALA A 103 -23.39 46.53 12.39
C ALA A 103 -22.44 47.66 11.94
N ALA A 104 -21.83 47.47 10.76
CA ALA A 104 -22.23 48.10 9.47
C ALA A 104 -21.34 47.50 8.34
N LEU A 105 -21.86 46.63 7.46
CA LEU A 105 -22.46 46.87 6.13
C LEU A 105 -21.47 47.18 4.98
N LEU A 106 -21.53 46.36 3.92
CA LEU A 106 -21.70 46.66 2.48
C LEU A 106 -21.30 45.40 1.65
N VAL A 107 -22.23 44.48 1.35
CA VAL A 107 -23.02 44.34 0.09
C VAL A 107 -22.18 44.36 -1.19
N ILE A 108 -21.99 43.19 -1.81
CA ILE A 108 -22.34 42.93 -3.23
C ILE A 108 -22.87 41.49 -3.34
N GLY A 109 -24.18 41.34 -3.37
CA GLY A 109 -24.87 40.19 -3.94
C GLY A 109 -25.19 40.48 -5.41
N GLY A 110 -25.02 39.50 -6.28
CA GLY A 110 -25.25 39.64 -7.73
C GLY A 110 -26.72 39.65 -8.11
N THR A 111 -26.99 39.78 -9.42
CA THR A 111 -27.85 38.88 -10.22
C THR A 111 -28.01 39.36 -11.67
N VAL A 112 -28.32 38.38 -12.49
CA VAL A 112 -28.56 38.34 -13.94
C VAL A 112 -29.91 38.97 -14.31
N PHE A 113 -30.03 39.48 -15.56
CA PHE A 113 -31.12 39.28 -16.57
C PHE A 113 -31.57 40.56 -17.32
N ALA A 114 -31.24 40.57 -18.62
CA ALA A 114 -32.06 40.86 -19.82
C ALA A 114 -32.79 42.21 -20.11
N VAL A 115 -32.70 42.54 -21.42
CA VAL A 115 -33.78 42.96 -22.35
C VAL A 115 -34.01 44.46 -22.67
N THR A 116 -33.72 44.77 -23.95
CA THR A 116 -34.36 45.70 -24.92
C THR A 116 -34.33 47.22 -24.75
N GLY A 117 -33.82 47.89 -25.80
CA GLY A 117 -34.64 48.76 -26.65
C GLY A 117 -34.43 50.28 -26.55
N GLY A 118 -33.97 50.87 -27.67
CA GLY A 118 -34.54 52.09 -28.26
C GLY A 118 -33.90 53.46 -27.93
N ASP A 119 -33.36 54.09 -28.98
CA ASP A 119 -33.40 55.52 -29.40
C ASP A 119 -33.03 56.63 -28.37
N ASP A 120 -32.38 57.76 -28.69
CA ASP A 120 -32.23 58.52 -29.93
C ASP A 120 -31.15 59.63 -29.75
N GLY A 121 -30.57 60.14 -30.85
CA GLY A 121 -30.23 61.57 -30.93
C GLY A 121 -28.78 62.04 -31.23
N GLY A 122 -28.43 62.07 -32.54
CA GLY A 122 -27.65 63.15 -33.20
C GLY A 122 -26.12 63.10 -33.11
N GLY A 123 -25.31 63.28 -34.17
CA GLY A 123 -25.52 63.60 -35.58
C GLY A 123 -24.15 63.83 -36.24
N GLY A 124 -23.99 63.57 -37.54
CA GLY A 124 -22.79 63.97 -38.30
C GLY A 124 -22.30 62.99 -39.35
N LYS A 125 -22.88 63.09 -40.56
CA LYS A 125 -22.53 62.33 -41.77
C LYS A 125 -21.13 62.69 -42.30
N LYS A 126 -20.29 61.69 -42.62
CA LYS A 126 -19.34 61.69 -43.77
C LYS A 126 -19.03 60.26 -44.25
N LYS A 127 -19.50 59.92 -45.45
CA LYS A 127 -18.91 58.98 -46.44
C LYS A 127 -18.98 59.73 -47.78
N PRO A 128 -18.03 59.60 -48.73
CA PRO A 128 -17.68 58.35 -49.42
C PRO A 128 -16.14 58.20 -49.61
N VAL A 129 -15.56 57.08 -50.04
CA VAL A 129 -15.49 56.59 -51.43
C VAL A 129 -14.85 55.19 -51.47
N ALA A 130 -15.26 54.39 -52.45
CA ALA A 130 -14.67 53.12 -52.82
C ALA A 130 -13.45 53.31 -53.73
N ALA A 131 -12.46 52.44 -53.60
CA ALA A 131 -11.49 52.12 -54.65
C ALA A 131 -11.32 50.60 -54.70
N ASP A 132 -11.61 50.04 -55.87
CA ASP A 132 -11.16 48.76 -56.44
C ASP A 132 -9.65 48.54 -56.27
N SER A 133 -9.01 47.38 -56.41
CA SER A 133 -9.31 45.96 -56.62
C SER A 133 -7.92 45.29 -56.52
N ASP A 134 -7.80 44.11 -55.93
CA ASP A 134 -6.79 43.10 -56.31
C ASP A 134 -7.05 41.78 -55.57
N ASP A 135 -7.47 40.76 -56.31
CA ASP A 135 -7.67 39.39 -55.86
C ASP A 135 -6.35 38.73 -55.43
N PRO A 136 -6.38 37.82 -54.44
CA PRO A 136 -6.12 36.42 -54.80
C PRO A 136 -7.00 35.39 -54.07
N LYS A 137 -7.62 34.52 -54.90
CA LYS A 137 -7.77 33.04 -54.83
C LYS A 137 -8.03 32.35 -53.45
N PRO A 138 -9.00 31.40 -53.37
CA PRO A 138 -9.64 31.03 -52.11
C PRO A 138 -8.79 30.08 -51.26
N SER A 139 -8.57 30.42 -49.98
CA SER A 139 -8.22 29.43 -48.96
C SER A 139 -9.50 28.83 -48.38
N GLY A 140 -9.70 27.54 -48.63
CA GLY A 140 -10.84 26.78 -48.16
C GLY A 140 -10.99 26.76 -46.64
N SER A 141 -12.25 26.81 -46.23
CA SER A 141 -12.88 26.30 -45.02
C SER A 141 -11.96 25.67 -43.97
N ALA A 142 -11.90 26.34 -42.81
CA ALA A 142 -11.46 25.76 -41.56
C ALA A 142 -12.24 24.46 -41.27
N SER A 143 -11.53 23.35 -41.25
CA SER A 143 -11.96 22.12 -40.58
C SER A 143 -11.42 22.18 -39.14
N PRO A 144 -12.20 21.78 -38.12
CA PRO A 144 -11.74 21.81 -36.74
C PRO A 144 -10.64 20.76 -36.54
N THR A 145 -9.47 21.22 -36.11
CA THR A 145 -8.37 20.34 -35.68
C THR A 145 -8.78 19.63 -34.39
N PRO A 146 -8.73 18.29 -34.30
CA PRO A 146 -8.90 17.61 -33.03
C PRO A 146 -7.63 17.80 -32.19
N SER A 147 -7.72 18.69 -31.20
CA SER A 147 -6.73 18.76 -30.11
C SER A 147 -6.99 17.61 -29.14
N GLY A 148 -6.26 16.51 -29.29
CA GLY A 148 -6.40 15.34 -28.43
C GLY A 148 -5.26 14.35 -28.66
N GLY A 149 -4.21 14.49 -27.88
CA GLY A 149 -2.98 13.70 -27.98
C GLY A 149 -1.83 14.54 -27.46
N GLY A 150 -1.70 14.62 -26.13
CA GLY A 150 -0.64 15.41 -25.51
C GLY A 150 0.72 14.96 -26.03
N ALA A 151 1.47 15.89 -26.61
CA ALA A 151 2.89 15.68 -26.91
C ALA A 151 3.57 15.18 -25.64
N ASP A 152 4.38 14.12 -25.74
CA ASP A 152 5.27 13.62 -24.70
C ASP A 152 6.35 14.69 -24.44
N PRO A 153 6.16 15.60 -23.46
CA PRO A 153 7.04 16.76 -23.32
C PRO A 153 8.42 16.39 -22.75
N GLU A 154 8.55 15.18 -22.22
CA GLU A 154 9.81 14.57 -21.78
C GLU A 154 10.41 13.65 -22.84
N ASN A 155 9.75 13.45 -24.00
CA ASN A 155 10.18 12.55 -25.05
C ASN A 155 10.55 11.14 -24.52
N LEU A 156 9.78 10.59 -23.58
CA LEU A 156 10.03 9.28 -22.96
C LEU A 156 10.03 8.11 -23.96
N ASN A 157 9.46 8.32 -25.15
CA ASN A 157 9.53 7.36 -26.27
C ASN A 157 10.68 7.62 -27.26
N GLU A 158 11.47 8.67 -27.09
CA GLU A 158 12.63 8.95 -27.94
C GLU A 158 13.71 7.87 -27.77
N GLY A 159 14.32 7.44 -28.88
CA GLY A 159 15.34 6.39 -28.88
C GLY A 159 14.81 4.97 -28.58
N ARG A 160 13.49 4.79 -28.40
CA ARG A 160 12.84 3.50 -28.19
C ARG A 160 13.23 2.47 -29.27
N LYS A 161 13.62 1.27 -28.83
CA LYS A 161 14.10 0.19 -29.69
C LYS A 161 12.96 -0.68 -30.21
N ALA A 162 13.21 -1.38 -31.31
CA ALA A 162 12.29 -2.40 -31.81
C ALA A 162 12.09 -3.50 -30.76
N GLY A 163 10.85 -3.88 -30.49
CA GLY A 163 10.48 -4.85 -29.43
C GLY A 163 10.17 -4.22 -28.07
N GLU A 164 10.48 -2.94 -27.87
CA GLU A 164 9.94 -2.17 -26.73
C GLU A 164 8.52 -1.69 -27.05
N GLY A 165 7.65 -1.78 -26.03
CA GLY A 165 6.37 -1.09 -25.98
C GLY A 165 6.57 0.42 -25.89
N LYS A 166 5.54 1.17 -25.55
CA LYS A 166 5.52 2.63 -25.52
C LYS A 166 5.02 3.12 -24.17
N VAL A 167 5.51 4.28 -23.76
CA VAL A 167 4.74 5.14 -22.85
C VAL A 167 3.54 5.65 -23.66
N LEU A 168 2.34 5.17 -23.33
CA LEU A 168 1.11 5.60 -24.01
C LEU A 168 0.76 7.02 -23.59
N TRP A 169 0.86 7.29 -22.28
CA TRP A 169 0.60 8.59 -21.68
C TRP A 169 1.08 8.59 -20.23
N TYR A 170 1.23 9.79 -19.67
CA TYR A 170 1.46 10.01 -18.25
C TYR A 170 0.80 11.30 -17.77
N LYS A 171 0.59 11.41 -16.46
CA LYS A 171 -0.02 12.59 -15.84
C LYS A 171 0.81 13.07 -14.64
N PRO A 172 1.04 14.38 -14.51
CA PRO A 172 1.69 14.93 -13.33
C PRO A 172 0.79 14.79 -12.10
N ALA A 173 1.41 14.77 -10.92
CA ALA A 173 0.73 14.90 -9.64
C ALA A 173 0.08 16.28 -9.49
N PRO A 174 -1.06 16.39 -8.78
CA PRO A 174 -1.56 17.68 -8.34
C PRO A 174 -0.62 18.29 -7.30
N ASP A 175 -0.71 19.60 -7.14
CA ASP A 175 -0.01 20.31 -6.07
C ASP A 175 -0.41 19.72 -4.71
N ALA A 176 0.61 19.33 -3.94
CA ALA A 176 0.48 18.75 -2.62
C ALA A 176 1.34 19.53 -1.61
N PRO A 177 0.98 19.56 -0.33
CA PRO A 177 1.80 20.21 0.69
C PRO A 177 3.20 19.59 0.76
N ALA A 178 4.23 20.38 1.08
CA ALA A 178 5.62 19.93 1.22
C ALA A 178 5.84 18.81 2.27
N SER A 179 4.85 18.57 3.15
CA SER A 179 4.81 17.43 4.07
C SER A 179 4.41 16.11 3.39
N GLY A 180 4.11 16.15 2.09
CA GLY A 180 3.48 15.10 1.31
C GLY A 180 1.96 15.03 1.46
N ALA A 181 1.34 14.24 0.59
CA ALA A 181 -0.09 13.93 0.61
C ALA A 181 -0.34 12.48 0.18
N ASP A 182 -1.40 11.86 0.67
CA ASP A 182 -1.77 10.51 0.25
C ASP A 182 -2.35 10.52 -1.17
N ALA A 183 -2.06 9.46 -1.92
CA ALA A 183 -2.67 9.19 -3.22
C ALA A 183 -3.36 7.81 -3.21
N PRO A 184 -4.41 7.63 -2.39
CA PRO A 184 -5.02 6.32 -2.19
C PRO A 184 -5.85 5.91 -3.41
N GLY A 185 -5.88 4.62 -3.71
CA GLY A 185 -6.76 4.06 -4.74
C GLY A 185 -6.28 4.27 -6.18
N MET A 186 -6.29 3.20 -6.95
CA MET A 186 -6.12 3.21 -8.40
C MET A 186 -7.05 2.14 -8.94
N TRP A 187 -7.85 2.48 -9.95
CA TRP A 187 -8.83 1.56 -10.51
C TRP A 187 -8.82 1.68 -12.02
N VAL A 188 -8.92 0.54 -12.71
CA VAL A 188 -9.20 0.50 -14.15
C VAL A 188 -10.61 -0.06 -14.34
N SER A 189 -11.46 0.68 -15.04
CA SER A 189 -12.86 0.33 -15.34
C SER A 189 -13.12 0.49 -16.83
N GLY A 190 -13.20 -0.64 -17.54
CA GLY A 190 -13.28 -0.63 -19.01
C GLY A 190 -12.13 0.16 -19.62
N ASP A 191 -12.48 1.22 -20.35
CA ASP A 191 -11.54 2.12 -21.00
C ASP A 191 -11.14 3.34 -20.15
N THR A 192 -11.39 3.32 -18.84
CA THR A 192 -11.06 4.43 -17.93
C THR A 192 -10.09 3.99 -16.83
N ALA A 193 -9.00 4.73 -16.66
CA ALA A 193 -8.09 4.63 -15.53
C ALA A 193 -8.36 5.78 -14.55
N VAL A 194 -8.65 5.45 -13.29
CA VAL A 194 -9.04 6.41 -12.24
C VAL A 194 -8.03 6.38 -11.10
N LYS A 195 -7.68 7.56 -10.60
CA LYS A 195 -6.68 7.74 -9.55
C LYS A 195 -7.12 8.83 -8.58
N ALA A 196 -7.13 8.53 -7.28
CA ALA A 196 -7.28 9.58 -6.26
C ALA A 196 -5.91 10.08 -5.80
N ALA A 197 -5.82 11.39 -5.56
CA ALA A 197 -4.65 12.06 -5.04
C ALA A 197 -5.01 13.33 -4.30
N TYR A 198 -4.49 13.45 -3.08
CA TYR A 198 -4.69 14.61 -2.20
C TYR A 198 -6.16 14.99 -2.05
N LYS A 199 -6.65 16.05 -2.71
CA LYS A 199 -8.04 16.53 -2.65
C LYS A 199 -8.86 16.20 -3.89
N GLN A 200 -8.37 15.32 -4.77
CA GLN A 200 -8.96 15.13 -6.10
C GLN A 200 -9.04 13.66 -6.51
N VAL A 201 -10.03 13.34 -7.33
CA VAL A 201 -10.12 12.09 -8.09
C VAL A 201 -10.07 12.42 -9.58
N PHE A 202 -9.13 11.82 -10.29
CA PHE A 202 -8.88 12.03 -11.71
C PHE A 202 -9.29 10.79 -12.51
N ALA A 203 -9.79 10.99 -13.72
CA ALA A 203 -10.09 9.91 -14.64
C ALA A 203 -9.55 10.18 -16.04
N PHE A 204 -8.88 9.18 -16.58
CA PHE A 204 -8.20 9.26 -17.86
C PHE A 204 -8.65 8.12 -18.76
N GLY A 205 -8.71 8.34 -20.07
CA GLY A 205 -8.82 7.29 -21.06
C GLY A 205 -7.65 6.32 -20.89
N ALA A 206 -7.93 5.03 -20.66
CA ALA A 206 -6.93 4.01 -20.41
C ALA A 206 -5.95 3.87 -21.60
N ALA A 207 -6.41 4.16 -22.82
CA ALA A 207 -5.61 4.05 -24.04
C ALA A 207 -4.73 5.26 -24.33
N ASP A 208 -5.23 6.48 -24.11
CA ASP A 208 -4.65 7.72 -24.65
C ASP A 208 -4.42 8.81 -23.61
N GLY A 209 -4.86 8.61 -22.37
CA GLY A 209 -4.72 9.55 -21.28
C GLY A 209 -5.56 10.82 -21.48
N SER A 210 -6.52 10.82 -22.42
CA SER A 210 -7.50 11.90 -22.54
C SER A 210 -8.30 12.02 -21.23
N THR A 211 -8.80 13.20 -20.88
CA THR A 211 -9.66 13.32 -19.69
C THR A 211 -10.98 12.60 -19.96
N ALA A 212 -11.24 11.51 -19.24
CA ALA A 212 -12.50 10.77 -19.35
C ALA A 212 -13.63 11.53 -18.64
N TRP A 213 -13.36 12.02 -17.42
CA TRP A 213 -14.21 12.91 -16.64
C TRP A 213 -13.39 13.56 -15.51
N GLY A 214 -13.99 14.52 -14.78
CA GLY A 214 -13.36 15.18 -13.64
C GLY A 214 -12.32 16.25 -14.03
N PRO A 215 -11.41 16.62 -13.11
CA PRO A 215 -11.24 16.05 -11.77
C PRO A 215 -12.41 16.32 -10.84
N LEU A 216 -12.73 15.37 -9.96
CA LEU A 216 -13.65 15.58 -8.86
C LEU A 216 -12.88 16.16 -7.67
N ALA A 217 -13.18 17.41 -7.31
CA ALA A 217 -12.56 18.08 -6.18
C ALA A 217 -13.32 17.85 -4.87
N PHE A 218 -12.58 17.71 -3.78
CA PHE A 218 -13.07 17.56 -2.43
C PHE A 218 -12.68 18.76 -1.57
N PRO A 219 -13.52 19.18 -0.60
CA PRO A 219 -13.20 20.31 0.28
C PRO A 219 -11.91 20.10 1.09
N GLN A 220 -11.64 18.84 1.47
CA GLN A 220 -10.47 18.46 2.25
C GLN A 220 -9.77 17.23 1.67
N LYS A 221 -8.59 16.91 2.22
CA LYS A 221 -7.78 15.78 1.76
C LYS A 221 -8.56 14.47 1.88
N ILE A 222 -8.50 13.69 0.82
CA ILE A 222 -8.90 12.29 0.79
C ILE A 222 -7.94 11.55 1.71
N CYS A 223 -8.49 10.78 2.63
CA CYS A 223 -7.76 10.09 3.69
C CYS A 223 -7.94 8.57 3.64
N ALA A 224 -8.96 8.08 2.93
CA ALA A 224 -9.08 6.67 2.59
C ALA A 224 -9.84 6.49 1.26
N ALA A 225 -9.62 5.36 0.59
CA ALA A 225 -10.37 4.96 -0.58
C ALA A 225 -10.55 3.44 -0.59
N THR A 226 -11.66 2.94 -1.12
CA THR A 226 -11.90 1.49 -1.24
C THR A 226 -10.84 0.84 -2.15
N PRO A 227 -10.07 -0.16 -1.70
CA PRO A 227 -9.01 -0.78 -2.52
C PRO A 227 -9.55 -1.49 -3.76
N GLN A 228 -10.79 -1.98 -3.69
CA GLN A 228 -11.49 -2.69 -4.76
C GLN A 228 -12.77 -1.93 -5.10
N LYS A 229 -13.21 -2.00 -6.36
CA LYS A 229 -14.50 -1.50 -6.81
C LYS A 229 -15.60 -2.55 -6.65
N SER A 230 -16.86 -2.14 -6.60
CA SER A 230 -17.99 -3.05 -6.75
C SER A 230 -18.05 -3.64 -8.17
N ALA A 231 -18.88 -4.68 -8.35
CA ALA A 231 -19.08 -5.32 -9.65
C ALA A 231 -19.64 -4.39 -10.73
N ASP A 232 -20.32 -3.31 -10.33
CA ASP A 232 -20.85 -2.25 -11.20
C ASP A 232 -20.01 -0.97 -11.15
N ASP A 233 -18.71 -1.12 -10.88
CA ASP A 233 -17.70 -0.07 -11.00
C ASP A 233 -17.89 1.14 -10.08
N LYS A 234 -18.42 0.93 -8.86
CA LYS A 234 -18.49 1.99 -7.84
C LYS A 234 -17.38 1.84 -6.81
N VAL A 235 -16.90 2.98 -6.35
CA VAL A 235 -15.94 3.11 -5.25
C VAL A 235 -16.45 4.11 -4.23
N VAL A 236 -15.85 4.10 -3.05
CA VAL A 236 -16.09 5.13 -2.04
C VAL A 236 -14.76 5.71 -1.61
N VAL A 237 -14.71 7.02 -1.52
CA VAL A 237 -13.61 7.75 -0.89
C VAL A 237 -14.08 8.35 0.44
N ALA A 238 -13.18 8.42 1.41
CA ALA A 238 -13.35 9.20 2.62
C ALA A 238 -12.42 10.42 2.56
N TYR A 239 -12.92 11.58 2.97
CA TYR A 239 -12.12 12.79 3.12
C TYR A 239 -12.31 13.41 4.51
N MET A 240 -11.39 14.30 4.90
CA MET A 240 -11.44 14.93 6.22
C MET A 240 -12.63 15.88 6.36
N ASP A 241 -13.21 16.00 7.56
CA ASP A 241 -14.25 17.01 7.84
C ASP A 241 -13.73 18.45 7.88
N SER A 242 -12.45 18.62 8.20
CA SER A 242 -11.82 19.91 8.50
C SER A 242 -10.31 19.86 8.30
N GLU A 243 -9.63 20.97 8.61
CA GLU A 243 -8.17 21.07 8.66
C GLU A 243 -7.68 20.92 10.11
N GLY A 244 -6.45 20.42 10.29
CA GLY A 244 -5.78 20.30 11.60
C GLY A 244 -5.73 18.88 12.16
N ASP A 245 -5.03 18.73 13.28
CA ASP A 245 -4.64 17.42 13.85
C ASP A 245 -5.79 16.63 14.48
N HIS A 246 -6.93 17.28 14.74
CA HIS A 246 -8.15 16.67 15.27
C HIS A 246 -9.23 16.44 14.21
N ALA A 247 -8.94 16.76 12.95
CA ALA A 247 -9.85 16.51 11.85
C ALA A 247 -10.13 15.00 11.73
N LYS A 248 -11.35 14.66 11.34
CA LYS A 248 -11.80 13.28 11.22
C LYS A 248 -11.88 12.85 9.77
N CYS A 249 -11.32 11.69 9.47
CA CYS A 249 -11.51 11.02 8.19
C CYS A 249 -12.91 10.37 8.13
N ASN A 250 -13.97 11.17 8.03
CA ASN A 250 -15.33 10.66 8.24
C ASN A 250 -16.37 11.07 7.19
N GLN A 251 -15.97 11.84 6.18
CA GLN A 251 -16.87 12.26 5.11
C GLN A 251 -16.78 11.28 3.94
N LEU A 252 -17.83 10.50 3.70
CA LEU A 252 -17.89 9.51 2.62
C LEU A 252 -18.49 10.11 1.36
N GLN A 253 -17.93 9.76 0.21
CA GLN A 253 -18.49 10.03 -1.11
C GLN A 253 -18.38 8.79 -1.99
N GLN A 254 -19.52 8.31 -2.48
CA GLN A 254 -19.56 7.28 -3.52
C GLN A 254 -19.34 7.88 -4.90
N ILE A 255 -18.63 7.16 -5.76
CA ILE A 255 -18.26 7.58 -7.12
C ILE A 255 -18.51 6.41 -8.07
N ASP A 256 -19.25 6.64 -9.16
CA ASP A 256 -19.30 5.73 -10.31
C ASP A 256 -18.06 5.96 -11.18
N LEU A 257 -17.19 4.96 -11.32
CA LEU A 257 -15.91 5.07 -12.03
C LEU A 257 -16.07 5.27 -13.55
N ARG A 258 -17.22 4.90 -14.13
CA ARG A 258 -17.45 5.00 -15.58
C ARG A 258 -17.85 6.42 -15.97
N THR A 259 -18.58 7.11 -15.10
CA THR A 259 -19.17 8.42 -15.41
C THR A 259 -18.56 9.58 -14.61
N GLY A 260 -17.93 9.30 -13.48
CA GLY A 260 -17.50 10.32 -12.52
C GLY A 260 -18.64 10.91 -11.71
N GLU A 261 -19.85 10.35 -11.78
CA GLU A 261 -20.99 10.82 -11.01
C GLU A 261 -20.74 10.59 -9.51
N LYS A 262 -20.88 11.66 -8.74
CA LYS A 262 -20.92 11.60 -7.28
C LYS A 262 -22.31 11.17 -6.85
N GLY A 263 -22.45 9.96 -6.35
CA GLY A 263 -23.70 9.47 -5.78
C GLY A 263 -23.89 9.96 -4.34
N TRP A 264 -24.36 9.06 -3.48
CA TRP A 264 -24.65 9.40 -2.09
C TRP A 264 -23.38 9.84 -1.32
N SER A 265 -23.60 10.67 -0.32
CA SER A 265 -22.60 11.08 0.66
C SER A 265 -23.13 10.78 2.06
N ALA A 266 -22.24 10.46 3.00
CA ALA A 266 -22.62 10.26 4.39
C ALA A 266 -21.49 10.66 5.33
N GLU A 267 -21.86 11.13 6.52
CA GLU A 267 -20.90 11.32 7.61
C GLU A 267 -20.88 10.07 8.51
N VAL A 268 -19.68 9.58 8.79
CA VAL A 268 -19.46 8.51 9.76
C VAL A 268 -19.34 9.15 11.14
N ALA A 269 -20.35 8.94 11.98
CA ALA A 269 -20.31 9.38 13.37
C ALA A 269 -19.17 8.68 14.14
N ASP A 270 -18.76 9.20 15.29
CA ASP A 270 -18.00 8.40 16.26
C ASP A 270 -18.90 7.33 16.90
N GLY A 271 -18.28 6.35 17.54
CA GLY A 271 -18.97 5.39 18.41
C GLY A 271 -18.74 5.69 19.89
N GLY A 272 -18.30 4.67 20.63
CA GLY A 272 -17.97 4.78 22.05
C GLY A 272 -16.69 5.59 22.32
N LEU A 273 -16.28 5.68 23.59
CA LEU A 273 -15.16 6.52 24.06
C LEU A 273 -13.81 6.28 23.36
N PHE A 274 -13.59 5.09 22.80
CA PHE A 274 -12.35 4.69 22.10
C PHE A 274 -12.60 4.33 20.62
N ASP A 275 -13.77 4.69 20.09
CA ASP A 275 -14.22 4.37 18.74
C ASP A 275 -14.41 5.67 17.97
N SER A 276 -13.30 6.21 17.49
CA SER A 276 -13.23 7.47 16.77
C SER A 276 -13.16 7.26 15.26
N ALA A 277 -13.75 8.18 14.50
CA ALA A 277 -13.57 8.29 13.05
C ALA A 277 -12.40 9.20 12.67
N LEU A 278 -11.38 9.33 13.53
CA LEU A 278 -10.14 10.07 13.21
C LEU A 278 -9.49 9.51 11.95
N ASN A 279 -9.45 8.18 11.86
CA ASN A 279 -9.08 7.42 10.67
C ASN A 279 -10.18 6.38 10.42
N VAL A 280 -10.35 5.96 9.17
CA VAL A 280 -11.27 4.89 8.77
C VAL A 280 -10.63 3.99 7.73
N GLU A 281 -10.96 2.71 7.77
CA GLU A 281 -10.64 1.74 6.73
C GLU A 281 -11.89 1.49 5.86
N LEU A 282 -11.73 1.59 4.54
CA LEU A 282 -12.84 1.34 3.60
C LEU A 282 -12.67 -0.02 2.93
N THR A 283 -13.62 -0.91 3.16
CA THR A 283 -13.64 -2.26 2.59
C THR A 283 -14.90 -2.47 1.77
N VAL A 284 -14.78 -2.99 0.55
CA VAL A 284 -15.94 -3.40 -0.27
C VAL A 284 -16.07 -4.92 -0.24
N SER A 285 -17.28 -5.41 0.01
CA SER A 285 -17.65 -6.79 -0.25
C SER A 285 -19.03 -6.91 -0.87
N GLY A 286 -19.09 -7.38 -2.12
CA GLY A 286 -20.31 -7.37 -2.93
C GLY A 286 -20.91 -5.98 -3.03
N LYS A 287 -22.13 -5.81 -2.48
CA LYS A 287 -22.84 -4.53 -2.40
C LYS A 287 -22.67 -3.80 -1.07
N THR A 288 -21.83 -4.31 -0.18
CA THR A 288 -21.60 -3.71 1.13
C THR A 288 -20.29 -2.94 1.15
N LEU A 289 -20.36 -1.68 1.54
CA LEU A 289 -19.23 -0.92 2.06
C LEU A 289 -19.15 -1.14 3.57
N MET A 290 -18.05 -1.71 4.05
CA MET A 290 -17.71 -1.72 5.46
C MET A 290 -16.73 -0.58 5.76
N VAL A 291 -17.12 0.31 6.66
CA VAL A 291 -16.27 1.38 7.19
C VAL A 291 -15.77 0.97 8.56
N GLY A 292 -14.52 0.52 8.62
CA GLY A 292 -13.82 0.17 9.86
C GLY A 292 -13.37 1.42 10.62
N ARG A 293 -13.42 1.34 11.95
CA ARG A 293 -12.90 2.35 12.89
C ARG A 293 -12.15 1.64 14.00
N SER A 294 -11.50 2.42 14.87
CA SER A 294 -10.97 1.91 16.13
C SER A 294 -12.05 1.18 16.92
N GLN A 295 -11.99 -0.16 17.02
CA GLN A 295 -12.91 -1.00 17.81
C GLN A 295 -14.31 -1.28 17.21
N SER A 296 -14.61 -0.84 15.98
CA SER A 296 -15.93 -1.06 15.38
C SER A 296 -15.92 -1.02 13.85
N GLY A 297 -17.06 -1.30 13.23
CA GLY A 297 -17.31 -0.99 11.83
C GLY A 297 -18.78 -0.68 11.56
N THR A 298 -19.04 0.15 10.55
CA THR A 298 -20.41 0.44 10.07
C THR A 298 -20.54 0.00 8.62
N ALA A 299 -21.52 -0.85 8.34
CA ALA A 299 -21.82 -1.30 6.99
C ALA A 299 -22.88 -0.42 6.33
N TYR A 300 -22.66 -0.09 5.07
CA TYR A 300 -23.57 0.64 4.19
C TYR A 300 -23.80 -0.17 2.91
N ASP A 301 -24.98 -0.05 2.34
CA ASP A 301 -25.24 -0.48 0.96
C ASP A 301 -24.54 0.52 0.02
N ILE A 302 -23.63 0.02 -0.83
CA ILE A 302 -22.79 0.88 -1.69
C ILE A 302 -23.59 1.59 -2.78
N ASP A 303 -24.77 1.08 -3.14
CA ASP A 303 -25.62 1.67 -4.16
C ASP A 303 -26.42 2.86 -3.62
N SER A 304 -27.01 2.70 -2.43
CA SER A 304 -27.95 3.68 -1.86
C SER A 304 -27.38 4.53 -0.72
N GLY A 305 -26.25 4.13 -0.13
CA GLY A 305 -25.71 4.75 1.08
C GLY A 305 -26.51 4.42 2.34
N LYS A 306 -27.50 3.54 2.23
CA LYS A 306 -28.31 3.12 3.37
C LYS A 306 -27.43 2.33 4.35
N LYS A 307 -27.38 2.78 5.60
CA LYS A 307 -26.79 2.01 6.69
C LYS A 307 -27.48 0.64 6.82
N LEU A 308 -26.67 -0.42 6.84
CA LEU A 308 -27.11 -1.81 6.95
C LEU A 308 -27.03 -2.28 8.41
N TYR A 309 -25.85 -2.23 9.02
CA TYR A 309 -25.62 -2.69 10.38
C TYR A 309 -24.34 -2.09 10.99
N ASP A 310 -24.22 -2.17 12.31
CA ASP A 310 -22.97 -1.89 13.02
C ASP A 310 -22.33 -3.20 13.49
N LYS A 311 -21.01 -3.29 13.40
CA LYS A 311 -20.18 -4.26 14.13
C LYS A 311 -19.51 -3.57 15.30
N LYS A 312 -19.91 -3.97 16.50
CA LYS A 312 -19.44 -3.40 17.77
C LYS A 312 -18.86 -4.51 18.64
N ARG A 313 -18.38 -4.11 19.82
CA ARG A 313 -17.94 -5.04 20.86
C ARG A 313 -18.92 -6.19 21.07
N TYR A 314 -18.41 -7.40 21.19
CA TYR A 314 -19.20 -8.61 21.43
C TYR A 314 -18.48 -9.57 22.39
N GLY A 315 -19.18 -10.63 22.82
CA GLY A 315 -18.61 -11.74 23.58
C GLY A 315 -17.78 -11.32 24.81
N GLN A 316 -16.65 -11.98 25.00
CA GLN A 316 -15.69 -11.74 26.10
C GLN A 316 -14.82 -10.51 25.83
N ALA A 317 -15.46 -9.35 25.63
CA ALA A 317 -14.77 -8.10 25.29
C ALA A 317 -13.92 -8.20 24.02
N CYS A 318 -14.51 -8.75 22.96
CA CYS A 318 -13.95 -8.72 21.61
C CYS A 318 -14.30 -7.41 20.93
N PHE A 319 -13.28 -6.70 20.42
CA PHE A 319 -13.41 -5.45 19.69
C PHE A 319 -12.98 -5.69 18.24
N PRO A 320 -13.85 -5.50 17.24
CA PRO A 320 -13.44 -5.46 15.83
C PRO A 320 -12.30 -4.46 15.63
N VAL A 321 -11.19 -4.86 15.01
CA VAL A 321 -10.03 -3.98 14.81
C VAL A 321 -9.68 -3.75 13.35
N ALA A 322 -10.15 -4.60 12.43
CA ALA A 322 -9.90 -4.45 11.01
C ALA A 322 -10.84 -5.32 10.16
N PHE A 323 -10.97 -4.97 8.88
CA PHE A 323 -11.84 -5.66 7.93
C PHE A 323 -11.12 -5.93 6.61
N ALA A 324 -11.52 -7.00 5.91
CA ALA A 324 -11.06 -7.28 4.56
C ALA A 324 -12.19 -7.84 3.73
N GLY A 325 -12.31 -7.37 2.49
CA GLY A 325 -13.44 -7.68 1.61
C GLY A 325 -13.01 -8.09 0.21
N GLY A 326 -13.88 -8.88 -0.42
CA GLY A 326 -13.78 -9.30 -1.82
C GLY A 326 -15.18 -9.50 -2.40
N THR A 327 -15.30 -10.16 -3.55
CA THR A 327 -16.56 -10.26 -4.33
C THR A 327 -17.81 -10.56 -3.50
N ASP A 328 -17.75 -11.51 -2.56
CA ASP A 328 -18.88 -11.90 -1.70
C ASP A 328 -18.48 -12.27 -0.26
N ARG A 329 -17.20 -12.07 0.09
CA ARG A 329 -16.65 -12.42 1.40
C ARG A 329 -16.20 -11.18 2.15
N LEU A 330 -16.71 -11.04 3.38
CA LEU A 330 -16.28 -10.04 4.35
C LEU A 330 -15.66 -10.74 5.56
N VAL A 331 -14.40 -10.44 5.83
CA VAL A 331 -13.64 -10.95 6.98
C VAL A 331 -13.44 -9.82 7.97
N GLN A 332 -13.62 -10.12 9.25
CA GLN A 332 -13.36 -9.24 10.38
C GLN A 332 -12.28 -9.87 11.26
N VAL A 333 -11.33 -9.06 11.71
CA VAL A 333 -10.44 -9.42 12.81
C VAL A 333 -10.87 -8.68 14.06
N ALA A 334 -10.88 -9.36 15.20
CA ALA A 334 -11.18 -8.75 16.49
C ALA A 334 -10.10 -9.09 17.52
N SER A 335 -9.80 -8.14 18.40
CA SER A 335 -8.96 -8.35 19.59
C SER A 335 -9.85 -8.58 20.81
N CYS A 336 -9.63 -9.68 21.52
CA CYS A 336 -10.51 -10.17 22.57
C CYS A 336 -9.81 -10.27 23.92
N ALA A 337 -10.52 -9.89 24.98
CA ALA A 337 -10.08 -10.05 26.37
C ALA A 337 -8.68 -9.46 26.64
N VAL A 338 -8.36 -8.34 25.99
CA VAL A 338 -7.10 -7.60 26.10
C VAL A 338 -6.75 -7.32 27.56
N GLY A 339 -5.51 -7.58 27.95
CA GLY A 339 -5.03 -7.36 29.32
C GLY A 339 -5.44 -8.45 30.32
N THR A 340 -5.99 -9.59 29.85
CA THR A 340 -6.38 -10.71 30.71
C THR A 340 -5.64 -12.00 30.34
N ALA A 341 -5.76 -13.03 31.18
CA ALA A 341 -5.23 -14.35 30.87
C ALA A 341 -5.80 -14.95 29.57
N GLY A 342 -7.04 -14.57 29.21
CA GLY A 342 -7.77 -15.06 28.04
C GLY A 342 -7.52 -14.30 26.75
N GLU A 343 -6.57 -13.37 26.71
CA GLU A 343 -6.27 -12.56 25.52
C GLU A 343 -6.00 -13.39 24.26
N HIS A 344 -6.63 -13.02 23.15
CA HIS A 344 -6.48 -13.64 21.83
C HIS A 344 -7.08 -12.76 20.74
N GLU A 345 -6.78 -13.07 19.48
CA GLU A 345 -7.53 -12.56 18.33
C GLU A 345 -8.54 -13.58 17.81
N GLU A 346 -9.57 -13.09 17.13
CA GLU A 346 -10.52 -13.88 16.36
C GLU A 346 -10.57 -13.39 14.92
N ILE A 347 -10.65 -14.34 13.98
CA ILE A 347 -11.02 -14.09 12.59
C ILE A 347 -12.47 -14.54 12.45
N GLN A 348 -13.33 -13.68 11.90
CA GLN A 348 -14.72 -14.02 11.60
C GLN A 348 -15.00 -13.78 10.13
N GLN A 349 -15.69 -14.72 9.48
CA GLN A 349 -16.40 -14.40 8.24
C GLN A 349 -17.79 -13.91 8.59
N LEU A 350 -18.15 -12.79 7.99
CA LEU A 350 -19.46 -12.17 8.10
C LEU A 350 -20.23 -12.41 6.81
N ASP A 351 -21.54 -12.54 6.93
CA ASP A 351 -22.44 -12.27 5.84
C ASP A 351 -22.38 -10.76 5.50
N PRO A 352 -21.96 -10.35 4.29
CA PRO A 352 -21.74 -8.93 4.00
C PRO A 352 -23.00 -8.07 4.10
N ALA A 353 -24.19 -8.61 3.82
CA ALA A 353 -25.42 -7.81 3.82
C ALA A 353 -26.00 -7.63 5.24
N THR A 354 -25.85 -8.63 6.11
CA THR A 354 -26.51 -8.67 7.42
C THR A 354 -25.58 -8.56 8.61
N GLY A 355 -24.27 -8.73 8.40
CA GLY A 355 -23.27 -8.78 9.46
C GLY A 355 -23.36 -10.01 10.36
N LYS A 356 -24.18 -11.02 10.00
CA LYS A 356 -24.26 -12.27 10.76
C LYS A 356 -22.95 -13.03 10.64
N VAL A 357 -22.46 -13.56 11.76
CA VAL A 357 -21.24 -14.40 11.78
C VAL A 357 -21.56 -15.72 11.09
N ARG A 358 -20.79 -16.06 10.05
CA ARG A 358 -20.86 -17.36 9.38
C ARG A 358 -20.00 -18.39 10.11
N TRP A 359 -18.80 -17.98 10.52
CA TRP A 359 -17.91 -18.76 11.36
C TRP A 359 -16.94 -17.85 12.12
N THR A 360 -16.36 -18.39 13.19
CA THR A 360 -15.31 -17.75 13.99
C THR A 360 -14.14 -18.71 14.14
N GLN A 361 -12.93 -18.22 13.88
CA GLN A 361 -11.69 -18.94 14.09
C GLN A 361 -10.83 -18.17 15.09
N LYS A 362 -10.60 -18.80 16.24
CA LYS A 362 -9.72 -18.27 17.28
C LYS A 362 -8.26 -18.38 16.83
N VAL A 363 -7.53 -17.29 16.98
CA VAL A 363 -6.08 -17.23 16.77
C VAL A 363 -5.38 -17.60 18.07
N LYS A 364 -4.25 -18.32 17.95
CA LYS A 364 -3.45 -18.73 19.11
C LYS A 364 -2.98 -17.49 19.89
N LYS A 365 -3.02 -17.54 21.22
CA LYS A 365 -2.55 -16.44 22.07
C LYS A 365 -1.14 -15.99 21.69
N GLY A 366 -0.94 -14.67 21.67
CA GLY A 366 0.31 -14.00 21.29
C GLY A 366 0.54 -13.89 19.78
N TRP A 367 -0.35 -14.44 18.96
CA TRP A 367 -0.34 -14.21 17.51
C TRP A 367 -1.35 -13.15 17.11
N GLU A 368 -0.93 -12.33 16.16
CA GLU A 368 -1.65 -11.18 15.64
C GLU A 368 -1.80 -11.33 14.11
N VAL A 369 -3.02 -11.28 13.58
CA VAL A 369 -3.36 -11.22 12.14
C VAL A 369 -2.96 -9.88 11.50
N SER A 370 -1.74 -9.75 11.01
CA SER A 370 -1.24 -8.47 10.50
C SER A 370 -1.79 -8.08 9.12
N ARG A 371 -2.01 -9.03 8.20
CA ARG A 371 -2.54 -8.77 6.83
C ARG A 371 -3.39 -9.92 6.33
N ALA A 372 -4.28 -9.61 5.39
CA ALA A 372 -4.94 -10.59 4.53
C ALA A 372 -4.37 -10.48 3.11
N TYR A 373 -3.63 -11.50 2.67
CA TYR A 373 -3.11 -11.58 1.30
C TYR A 373 -4.19 -11.94 0.28
N SER A 374 -5.23 -12.65 0.73
CA SER A 374 -6.47 -12.84 0.00
C SER A 374 -7.59 -13.13 0.97
N VAL A 375 -8.82 -12.79 0.60
CA VAL A 375 -10.03 -13.20 1.31
C VAL A 375 -10.70 -14.40 0.64
N ASP A 376 -10.41 -14.68 -0.63
CA ASP A 376 -10.95 -15.85 -1.32
C ASP A 376 -9.93 -16.45 -2.29
N PRO A 377 -9.35 -17.63 -1.97
CA PRO A 377 -9.37 -18.29 -0.66
C PRO A 377 -8.69 -17.43 0.43
N LEU A 378 -9.05 -17.65 1.70
CA LEU A 378 -8.52 -16.84 2.81
C LEU A 378 -7.07 -17.20 3.12
N VAL A 379 -6.17 -16.23 2.94
CA VAL A 379 -4.74 -16.31 3.24
C VAL A 379 -4.35 -15.15 4.13
N VAL A 380 -3.81 -15.45 5.31
CA VAL A 380 -3.57 -14.47 6.37
C VAL A 380 -2.12 -14.51 6.80
N TYR A 381 -1.50 -13.34 6.86
CA TYR A 381 -0.18 -13.16 7.45
C TYR A 381 -0.32 -12.82 8.93
N LEU A 382 0.32 -13.60 9.79
CA LEU A 382 0.29 -13.47 11.23
C LEU A 382 1.69 -13.17 11.76
N THR A 383 1.77 -12.40 12.84
CA THR A 383 3.01 -12.09 13.54
C THR A 383 2.91 -12.45 15.02
N ASN A 384 4.05 -12.75 15.63
CA ASN A 384 4.19 -12.90 17.06
C ASN A 384 5.38 -12.05 17.50
N ARG A 385 5.09 -10.89 18.11
CA ARG A 385 6.10 -9.89 18.45
C ARG A 385 7.07 -10.39 19.51
N ASP A 386 6.57 -11.06 20.54
CA ASP A 386 7.38 -11.58 21.65
C ASP A 386 8.42 -12.60 21.17
N LYS A 387 8.01 -13.48 20.26
CA LYS A 387 8.87 -14.54 19.70
C LYS A 387 9.65 -14.07 18.48
N LYS A 388 9.34 -12.88 17.93
CA LYS A 388 9.92 -12.35 16.70
C LYS A 388 9.80 -13.32 15.52
N VAL A 389 8.65 -13.98 15.40
CA VAL A 389 8.33 -14.90 14.30
C VAL A 389 7.06 -14.47 13.59
N TRP A 390 6.92 -14.91 12.35
CA TRP A 390 5.73 -14.72 11.53
C TRP A 390 5.24 -16.05 10.98
N ASN A 391 4.03 -16.06 10.45
CA ASN A 391 3.44 -17.21 9.78
C ASN A 391 2.48 -16.75 8.69
N ILE A 392 2.30 -17.55 7.65
CA ILE A 392 1.23 -17.36 6.67
C ILE A 392 0.32 -18.57 6.75
N SER A 393 -0.91 -18.36 7.19
CA SER A 393 -1.90 -19.42 7.35
C SER A 393 -3.00 -19.32 6.31
N THR A 394 -3.49 -20.47 5.87
CA THR A 394 -4.61 -20.61 4.94
C THR A 394 -5.79 -21.25 5.66
N PHE A 395 -6.99 -20.97 5.19
CA PHE A 395 -8.21 -21.44 5.83
C PHE A 395 -9.13 -22.14 4.82
N THR A 396 -9.90 -23.10 5.31
CA THR A 396 -10.99 -23.72 4.56
C THR A 396 -12.15 -22.72 4.38
N ALA A 397 -13.10 -23.04 3.51
CA ALA A 397 -14.29 -22.21 3.29
C ALA A 397 -15.13 -22.04 4.58
N ASP A 398 -15.16 -23.06 5.45
CA ASP A 398 -15.82 -23.04 6.76
C ASP A 398 -14.96 -22.42 7.88
N GLY A 399 -13.82 -21.82 7.54
CA GLY A 399 -13.00 -21.02 8.45
C GLY A 399 -12.01 -21.78 9.31
N LYS A 400 -11.88 -23.10 9.13
CA LYS A 400 -10.88 -23.89 9.85
C LYS A 400 -9.50 -23.66 9.27
N PHE A 401 -8.48 -23.71 10.12
CA PHE A 401 -7.10 -23.76 9.67
C PHE A 401 -6.92 -24.93 8.68
N ARG A 402 -6.33 -24.63 7.52
CA ARG A 402 -6.05 -25.61 6.46
C ARG A 402 -4.58 -25.97 6.45
N SER A 403 -3.71 -24.98 6.26
CA SER A 403 -2.27 -25.16 6.20
C SER A 403 -1.54 -23.87 6.59
N GLU A 404 -0.23 -23.98 6.77
CA GLU A 404 0.68 -22.85 6.90
C GLU A 404 1.83 -22.99 5.93
N VAL A 405 2.38 -21.88 5.45
CA VAL A 405 3.54 -21.87 4.54
C VAL A 405 4.75 -22.53 5.23
N LYS A 406 5.36 -23.50 4.55
CA LYS A 406 6.52 -24.29 5.02
C LYS A 406 7.79 -24.03 4.23
N VAL A 407 7.75 -23.04 3.33
CA VAL A 407 8.91 -22.64 2.56
C VAL A 407 9.80 -21.77 3.45
N ASP A 408 11.03 -22.23 3.68
CA ASP A 408 12.05 -21.49 4.43
C ASP A 408 12.69 -20.46 3.51
N GLU A 409 12.00 -19.33 3.35
CA GLU A 409 12.43 -18.24 2.46
C GLU A 409 11.97 -16.90 3.05
N LYS A 410 12.72 -15.84 2.75
CA LYS A 410 12.30 -14.48 3.07
C LYS A 410 11.44 -13.96 1.93
N PHE A 411 10.22 -13.55 2.24
CA PHE A 411 9.31 -12.95 1.27
C PHE A 411 9.14 -11.45 1.54
N ALA A 412 9.03 -10.66 0.48
CA ALA A 412 8.93 -9.21 0.56
C ALA A 412 7.76 -8.64 -0.27
N PRO A 413 6.49 -9.00 0.01
CA PRO A 413 5.36 -8.27 -0.53
C PRO A 413 5.36 -6.83 0.01
N ARG A 414 4.88 -5.88 -0.79
CA ARG A 414 4.82 -4.45 -0.43
C ARG A 414 3.46 -4.13 0.16
N CYS A 415 3.38 -3.96 1.48
CA CYS A 415 2.10 -3.78 2.17
C CYS A 415 1.81 -2.34 2.63
N GLY A 416 2.56 -1.32 2.19
CA GLY A 416 2.39 0.05 2.71
C GLY A 416 2.72 0.18 4.21
N TRP A 417 2.76 1.42 4.70
CA TRP A 417 3.10 1.74 6.10
C TRP A 417 1.86 1.97 6.95
N ALA A 418 1.38 0.92 7.63
CA ALA A 418 0.31 1.02 8.61
C ALA A 418 0.89 1.40 9.99
N ILE A 419 0.87 2.71 10.35
CA ILE A 419 1.43 3.20 11.63
C ILE A 419 0.39 3.18 12.78
N LEU A 420 -0.88 3.49 12.49
CA LEU A 420 -1.92 3.68 13.52
C LEU A 420 -3.12 2.73 13.40
N GLU A 421 -3.51 2.37 12.18
CA GLU A 421 -4.62 1.45 11.93
C GLU A 421 -4.12 0.17 11.26
N ARG A 422 -4.77 -0.95 11.60
CA ARG A 422 -4.38 -2.24 11.08
C ARG A 422 -5.07 -2.49 9.75
N GLU A 423 -4.50 -1.94 8.69
CA GLU A 423 -5.00 -2.15 7.33
C GLU A 423 -4.75 -3.59 6.88
N LEU A 424 -5.79 -4.41 6.83
CA LEU A 424 -5.64 -5.82 6.46
C LEU A 424 -5.37 -5.98 4.96
N GLN A 425 -5.90 -5.08 4.14
CA GLN A 425 -5.78 -5.12 2.69
C GLN A 425 -4.60 -4.25 2.19
N GLY A 426 -4.45 -4.14 0.88
CA GLY A 426 -3.50 -3.22 0.25
C GLY A 426 -2.08 -3.76 0.02
N CYS A 427 -1.81 -5.03 0.33
CA CYS A 427 -0.56 -5.67 -0.06
C CYS A 427 -0.44 -5.84 -1.58
N GLN A 428 0.67 -5.38 -2.14
CA GLN A 428 1.11 -5.59 -3.51
C GLN A 428 2.25 -6.59 -3.57
N GLY A 429 2.56 -7.10 -4.75
CA GLY A 429 3.58 -8.14 -4.89
C GLY A 429 3.12 -9.46 -4.26
N VAL A 430 1.82 -9.71 -4.21
CA VAL A 430 1.23 -10.97 -3.77
C VAL A 430 0.04 -11.26 -4.65
N ALA A 431 -0.11 -12.52 -5.06
CA ALA A 431 -1.27 -12.98 -5.79
C ALA A 431 -1.70 -14.34 -5.26
N VAL A 432 -2.99 -14.64 -5.34
CA VAL A 432 -3.57 -15.91 -4.91
C VAL A 432 -4.56 -16.36 -5.96
N ASP A 433 -4.48 -17.62 -6.38
CA ASP A 433 -5.53 -18.28 -7.16
C ASP A 433 -6.27 -19.33 -6.32
N ALA A 434 -7.02 -20.23 -6.94
CA ALA A 434 -7.84 -21.22 -6.26
C ALA A 434 -7.07 -22.13 -5.28
N ASP A 435 -5.80 -22.42 -5.56
CA ASP A 435 -5.01 -23.39 -4.78
C ASP A 435 -3.57 -22.98 -4.49
N THR A 436 -3.14 -21.80 -4.96
CA THR A 436 -1.74 -21.36 -4.91
C THR A 436 -1.61 -19.92 -4.43
N LEU A 437 -0.66 -19.69 -3.52
CA LEU A 437 -0.15 -18.39 -3.11
C LEU A 437 1.16 -18.11 -3.86
N TYR A 438 1.28 -16.92 -4.45
CA TYR A 438 2.48 -16.46 -5.16
C TYR A 438 3.16 -15.35 -4.37
N LEU A 439 4.41 -15.57 -3.98
CA LEU A 439 5.20 -14.58 -3.23
C LEU A 439 6.59 -14.37 -3.85
N PRO A 440 7.07 -13.12 -3.92
CA PRO A 440 8.42 -12.80 -4.35
C PRO A 440 9.40 -13.03 -3.19
N THR A 441 10.52 -13.68 -3.49
CA THR A 441 11.65 -13.73 -2.56
C THR A 441 12.22 -12.33 -2.37
N ASP A 442 12.77 -12.09 -1.18
CA ASP A 442 13.28 -10.79 -0.76
C ASP A 442 14.53 -10.41 -1.56
N ALA A 443 14.38 -9.45 -2.48
CA ALA A 443 15.48 -8.78 -3.14
C ALA A 443 15.06 -7.35 -3.52
N THR A 444 15.99 -6.42 -3.35
CA THR A 444 15.75 -4.98 -3.58
C THR A 444 16.27 -4.49 -4.92
N ILE A 445 17.44 -4.96 -5.35
CA ILE A 445 18.12 -4.48 -6.57
C ILE A 445 18.54 -5.61 -7.53
N SER A 446 18.54 -6.85 -7.04
CA SER A 446 18.93 -8.03 -7.82
C SER A 446 17.72 -8.88 -8.21
N ALA A 447 17.91 -9.74 -9.20
CA ALA A 447 16.95 -10.75 -9.58
C ALA A 447 16.51 -11.57 -8.37
N ASN A 448 15.21 -11.75 -8.24
CA ASN A 448 14.60 -12.63 -7.26
C ASN A 448 13.89 -13.80 -7.96
N GLU A 449 13.16 -14.58 -7.17
CA GLU A 449 12.27 -15.62 -7.66
C GLU A 449 10.84 -15.32 -7.18
N ILE A 450 9.85 -15.78 -7.93
CA ILE A 450 8.49 -15.92 -7.41
C ILE A 450 8.29 -17.39 -7.06
N VAL A 451 7.90 -17.65 -5.82
CA VAL A 451 7.59 -18.98 -5.30
C VAL A 451 6.08 -19.19 -5.32
N ALA A 452 5.66 -20.27 -5.94
CA ALA A 452 4.29 -20.76 -5.93
C ALA A 452 4.11 -21.76 -4.79
N ILE A 453 3.22 -21.47 -3.85
CA ILE A 453 3.05 -22.21 -2.61
C ILE A 453 1.64 -22.78 -2.56
N SER A 454 1.53 -24.10 -2.39
CA SER A 454 0.26 -24.80 -2.28
C SER A 454 -0.49 -24.36 -1.02
N LEU A 455 -1.72 -23.89 -1.19
CA LEU A 455 -2.60 -23.55 -0.08
C LEU A 455 -3.08 -24.80 0.68
N SER A 456 -2.92 -26.00 0.10
CA SER A 456 -3.40 -27.24 0.71
C SER A 456 -2.49 -27.78 1.81
N ASP A 457 -1.18 -27.64 1.63
CA ASP A 457 -0.17 -28.25 2.50
C ASP A 457 0.99 -27.31 2.86
N GLY A 458 1.00 -26.11 2.29
CA GLY A 458 1.98 -25.06 2.54
C GLY A 458 3.33 -25.26 1.84
N LYS A 459 3.45 -26.28 0.98
CA LYS A 459 4.71 -26.61 0.33
C LYS A 459 4.86 -25.83 -0.97
N GLU A 460 6.11 -25.61 -1.36
CA GLU A 460 6.42 -25.11 -2.69
C GLU A 460 5.92 -26.09 -3.77
N LYS A 461 5.18 -25.55 -4.75
CA LYS A 461 4.78 -26.26 -5.98
C LYS A 461 5.87 -26.11 -7.04
N TRP A 462 6.35 -24.88 -7.20
CA TRP A 462 7.39 -24.49 -8.16
C TRP A 462 7.89 -23.09 -7.82
N ARG A 463 8.98 -22.68 -8.46
CA ARG A 463 9.47 -21.31 -8.45
C ARG A 463 9.98 -20.91 -9.82
N VAL A 464 9.99 -19.61 -10.09
CA VAL A 464 10.46 -19.04 -11.35
C VAL A 464 11.37 -17.85 -11.07
N LYS A 465 12.51 -17.80 -11.74
CA LYS A 465 13.48 -16.70 -11.61
C LYS A 465 13.05 -15.51 -12.46
N SER A 466 13.33 -14.30 -11.97
CA SER A 466 13.19 -13.10 -12.78
C SER A 466 13.95 -13.27 -14.10
N PRO A 467 13.36 -12.90 -15.25
CA PRO A 467 13.99 -13.09 -16.55
C PRO A 467 15.18 -12.14 -16.78
N GLY A 468 15.31 -11.09 -15.97
CA GLY A 468 16.40 -10.13 -15.98
C GLY A 468 17.22 -10.14 -14.69
N ASP A 469 17.97 -9.07 -14.48
CA ASP A 469 18.81 -8.83 -13.30
C ASP A 469 18.07 -8.06 -12.17
N ARG A 470 16.81 -7.68 -12.39
CA ARG A 470 15.98 -6.91 -11.46
C ARG A 470 14.91 -7.77 -10.79
N PRO A 471 14.44 -7.40 -9.58
CA PRO A 471 13.39 -8.15 -8.90
C PRO A 471 12.07 -8.05 -9.66
N MET A 472 11.27 -9.11 -9.57
CA MET A 472 9.91 -9.18 -10.06
C MET A 472 8.92 -9.44 -8.93
N ALA A 473 7.70 -8.92 -9.10
CA ALA A 473 6.63 -9.05 -8.12
C ALA A 473 5.32 -9.49 -8.79
N PRO A 474 4.53 -10.39 -8.16
CA PRO A 474 3.17 -10.69 -8.60
C PRO A 474 2.30 -9.44 -8.72
N VAL A 475 1.53 -9.35 -9.80
CA VAL A 475 0.50 -8.33 -9.99
C VAL A 475 -0.88 -8.95 -9.77
N LYS A 476 -1.20 -10.02 -10.50
CA LYS A 476 -2.47 -10.76 -10.39
C LYS A 476 -2.39 -12.10 -11.11
N VAL A 477 -3.43 -12.92 -10.96
CA VAL A 477 -3.65 -14.10 -11.80
C VAL A 477 -4.83 -13.82 -12.73
N GLU A 478 -4.65 -14.03 -14.03
CA GLU A 478 -5.71 -13.95 -15.04
C GLU A 478 -5.51 -15.05 -16.09
N ASP A 479 -6.60 -15.63 -16.61
CA ASP A 479 -6.56 -16.60 -17.72
C ASP A 479 -5.54 -17.75 -17.57
N GLY A 480 -5.41 -18.28 -16.35
CA GLY A 480 -4.48 -19.37 -16.04
C GLY A 480 -3.00 -18.96 -16.08
N LYS A 481 -2.72 -17.66 -15.98
CA LYS A 481 -1.37 -17.10 -15.96
C LYS A 481 -1.20 -16.20 -14.76
N LEU A 482 -0.08 -16.35 -14.07
CA LEU A 482 0.42 -15.36 -13.15
C LEU A 482 1.01 -14.21 -13.96
N ILE A 483 0.48 -13.01 -13.79
CA ILE A 483 1.06 -11.77 -14.31
C ILE A 483 2.00 -11.20 -13.25
N ALA A 484 3.22 -10.90 -13.64
CA ALA A 484 4.24 -10.32 -12.78
C ALA A 484 4.92 -9.14 -13.47
N TYR A 485 5.41 -8.21 -12.67
CA TYR A 485 6.14 -7.04 -13.13
C TYR A 485 7.58 -7.11 -12.65
N VAL A 486 8.51 -7.01 -13.59
CA VAL A 486 9.96 -6.89 -13.37
C VAL A 486 10.30 -5.40 -13.33
N GLN A 487 10.96 -4.96 -12.27
CA GLN A 487 11.35 -3.56 -12.14
C GLN A 487 12.36 -3.14 -13.20
N PRO A 488 12.38 -1.85 -13.61
CA PRO A 488 13.41 -1.30 -14.49
C PRO A 488 14.79 -1.38 -13.82
N SER A 489 15.82 -1.44 -14.66
CA SER A 489 17.21 -1.18 -14.29
C SER A 489 17.62 0.24 -14.71
N TYR A 490 18.90 0.58 -14.58
CA TYR A 490 19.42 1.84 -15.14
C TYR A 490 19.44 1.78 -16.69
N ASP A 491 19.70 0.60 -17.26
CA ASP A 491 19.91 0.40 -18.70
C ASP A 491 18.71 -0.28 -19.40
N THR A 492 17.66 -0.65 -18.67
CA THR A 492 16.46 -1.32 -19.21
C THR A 492 15.20 -0.81 -18.54
N GLY A 493 14.13 -0.59 -19.33
CA GLY A 493 12.80 -0.32 -18.77
C GLY A 493 12.24 -1.52 -18.03
N GLY A 494 11.15 -1.32 -17.28
CA GLY A 494 10.43 -2.40 -16.63
C GLY A 494 9.80 -3.36 -17.63
N GLN A 495 9.37 -4.53 -17.15
CA GLN A 495 8.81 -5.56 -18.01
C GLN A 495 7.59 -6.21 -17.35
N VAL A 496 6.50 -6.39 -18.10
CA VAL A 496 5.40 -7.26 -17.70
C VAL A 496 5.59 -8.63 -18.33
N VAL A 497 5.47 -9.65 -17.50
CA VAL A 497 5.61 -11.04 -17.91
C VAL A 497 4.42 -11.88 -17.45
N SER A 498 4.22 -13.00 -18.13
CA SER A 498 3.28 -14.05 -17.72
C SER A 498 3.98 -15.36 -17.46
N VAL A 499 3.47 -16.11 -16.49
CA VAL A 499 3.93 -17.46 -16.16
C VAL A 499 2.70 -18.37 -16.12
N PRO A 500 2.63 -19.45 -16.92
CA PRO A 500 1.53 -20.41 -16.83
C PRO A 500 1.46 -21.01 -15.41
N VAL A 501 0.28 -21.00 -14.78
CA VAL A 501 0.12 -21.54 -13.42
C VAL A 501 0.03 -23.06 -13.39
N ALA A 502 -0.34 -23.67 -14.53
CA ALA A 502 -0.43 -25.11 -14.74
C ALA A 502 0.64 -25.59 -15.74
N GLY A 503 0.88 -26.91 -15.76
CA GLY A 503 1.92 -27.54 -16.56
C GLY A 503 3.20 -27.78 -15.75
N SER A 504 4.30 -28.11 -16.44
CA SER A 504 5.58 -28.47 -15.79
C SER A 504 6.72 -27.49 -16.04
N THR A 505 6.64 -26.66 -17.09
CA THR A 505 7.78 -25.83 -17.54
C THR A 505 7.78 -24.43 -16.94
N HIS A 506 6.63 -23.92 -16.44
CA HIS A 506 6.44 -22.61 -15.80
C HIS A 506 7.33 -21.47 -16.35
N THR A 507 7.46 -21.40 -17.67
CA THR A 507 8.41 -20.49 -18.33
C THR A 507 7.82 -19.10 -18.43
N THR A 508 8.61 -18.11 -18.03
CA THR A 508 8.29 -16.70 -18.19
C THR A 508 8.17 -16.31 -19.67
N THR A 509 7.05 -15.70 -20.03
CA THR A 509 6.80 -15.12 -21.35
C THR A 509 6.65 -13.61 -21.24
N SER A 510 7.43 -12.86 -22.02
CA SER A 510 7.30 -11.40 -22.08
C SER A 510 5.96 -10.98 -22.67
N LEU A 511 5.25 -10.06 -22.02
CA LEU A 511 4.02 -9.45 -22.52
C LEU A 511 4.24 -8.00 -22.97
N LEU A 512 5.05 -7.25 -22.22
CA LEU A 512 5.36 -5.86 -22.48
C LEU A 512 6.76 -5.55 -21.95
N HIS A 513 7.57 -4.84 -22.72
CA HIS A 513 8.85 -4.30 -22.28
C HIS A 513 8.78 -2.78 -22.40
N ASN A 514 8.87 -2.06 -21.29
CA ASN A 514 8.77 -0.60 -21.26
C ASN A 514 10.02 0.02 -21.91
N PRO A 515 9.91 1.20 -22.56
CA PRO A 515 11.07 1.87 -23.15
C PRO A 515 12.16 2.15 -22.12
N GLN A 516 13.42 1.95 -22.49
CA GLN A 516 14.55 2.32 -21.62
C GLN A 516 14.55 3.82 -21.26
N GLY A 517 14.16 4.69 -22.20
CA GLY A 517 14.06 6.14 -21.97
C GLY A 517 13.04 6.53 -20.88
N ALA A 518 12.15 5.61 -20.49
CA ALA A 518 11.19 5.81 -19.41
C ALA A 518 11.62 5.21 -18.06
N ALA A 519 12.75 4.50 -17.98
CA ALA A 519 13.18 3.76 -16.80
C ALA A 519 13.35 4.66 -15.55
N ASP A 520 13.90 5.87 -15.73
CA ASP A 520 14.05 6.83 -14.63
C ASP A 520 12.68 7.31 -14.13
N ALA A 521 11.77 7.66 -15.04
CA ALA A 521 10.42 8.06 -14.69
C ALA A 521 9.67 6.93 -13.96
N GLU A 522 9.82 5.70 -14.43
CA GLU A 522 9.22 4.50 -13.84
C GLU A 522 9.74 4.21 -12.41
N ASN A 523 11.00 4.55 -12.11
CA ASN A 523 11.60 4.37 -10.78
C ASN A 523 11.19 5.43 -9.75
N THR A 524 10.53 6.52 -10.15
CA THR A 524 10.20 7.64 -9.25
C THR A 524 8.87 7.49 -8.50
N PHE A 525 8.07 6.46 -8.82
CA PHE A 525 6.79 6.21 -8.17
C PHE A 525 6.97 5.70 -6.73
N TYR A 526 6.86 6.61 -5.77
CA TYR A 526 6.90 6.27 -4.35
C TYR A 526 5.65 5.47 -3.94
N ASP A 527 5.87 4.38 -3.21
CA ASP A 527 4.83 3.39 -2.87
C ASP A 527 3.99 2.97 -4.10
N GLY A 528 4.65 2.80 -5.25
CA GLY A 528 4.00 2.63 -6.55
C GLY A 528 2.92 1.54 -6.56
N VAL A 529 1.73 1.87 -7.07
CA VAL A 529 0.59 0.97 -7.26
C VAL A 529 0.57 0.47 -8.68
N LEU A 530 0.55 -0.85 -8.85
CA LEU A 530 0.64 -1.53 -10.13
C LEU A 530 -0.70 -2.16 -10.52
N ASP A 531 -1.07 -2.07 -11.79
CA ASP A 531 -2.16 -2.85 -12.37
C ASP A 531 -1.84 -3.26 -13.82
N TRP A 532 -2.44 -4.36 -14.24
CA TRP A 532 -2.38 -4.87 -15.60
C TRP A 532 -3.80 -5.04 -16.11
N SER A 533 -4.19 -4.35 -17.16
CA SER A 533 -5.56 -4.42 -17.67
C SER A 533 -5.62 -4.12 -19.16
N GLY A 534 -6.38 -4.93 -19.90
CA GLY A 534 -6.58 -4.73 -21.35
C GLY A 534 -5.27 -4.69 -22.16
N GLY A 535 -4.26 -5.46 -21.74
CA GLY A 535 -2.93 -5.45 -22.39
C GLY A 535 -2.06 -4.23 -22.07
N ARG A 536 -2.44 -3.43 -21.07
CA ARG A 536 -1.73 -2.23 -20.63
C ARG A 536 -1.25 -2.38 -19.20
N PHE A 537 -0.07 -1.81 -18.95
CA PHE A 537 0.51 -1.71 -17.62
C PHE A 537 0.29 -0.30 -17.08
N PHE A 538 -0.20 -0.21 -15.85
CA PHE A 538 -0.38 1.05 -15.14
C PHE A 538 0.49 1.05 -13.88
N ILE A 539 1.20 2.16 -13.67
CA ILE A 539 1.93 2.46 -12.44
C ILE A 539 1.51 3.84 -11.94
N SER A 540 1.18 3.97 -10.66
CA SER A 540 0.79 5.25 -10.04
C SER A 540 1.40 5.45 -8.67
N SER A 541 1.51 6.70 -8.22
CA SER A 541 2.08 7.02 -6.90
C SER A 541 1.10 6.64 -5.80
N GLY A 542 1.58 5.95 -4.76
CA GLY A 542 0.79 5.68 -3.55
C GLY A 542 0.73 6.88 -2.60
N ARG A 543 1.77 7.74 -2.68
CA ARG A 543 1.91 8.95 -1.89
C ARG A 543 2.68 9.99 -2.69
N LEU A 544 2.32 11.25 -2.49
CA LEU A 544 2.96 12.41 -3.07
C LEU A 544 3.99 12.98 -2.10
N SER A 545 5.14 13.39 -2.64
CA SER A 545 6.19 14.07 -1.88
C SER A 545 5.84 15.53 -1.57
N GLY A 546 5.11 16.20 -2.47
CA GLY A 546 4.86 17.64 -2.40
C GLY A 546 6.09 18.49 -2.68
N ASN A 547 7.11 17.92 -3.34
CA ASN A 547 8.28 18.66 -3.76
C ASN A 547 8.04 19.37 -5.09
N ASP A 548 7.84 20.68 -5.05
CA ASP A 548 7.56 21.54 -6.21
C ASP A 548 8.71 21.54 -7.25
N ASP A 549 9.95 21.23 -6.85
CA ASP A 549 11.09 21.14 -7.76
C ASP A 549 11.11 19.83 -8.56
N SER A 550 10.38 18.81 -8.08
CA SER A 550 10.23 17.53 -8.77
C SER A 550 8.96 17.54 -9.62
N LYS A 551 9.08 17.21 -10.91
CA LYS A 551 7.91 16.92 -11.76
C LYS A 551 7.35 15.54 -11.39
N GLU A 552 6.78 15.45 -10.19
CA GLU A 552 6.23 14.22 -9.64
C GLU A 552 5.13 13.68 -10.56
N LYS A 553 5.24 12.41 -10.93
CA LYS A 553 4.27 11.73 -11.80
C LYS A 553 3.19 11.11 -10.93
N LEU A 554 1.93 11.31 -11.32
CA LEU A 554 0.78 10.70 -10.64
C LEU A 554 0.55 9.27 -11.11
N ILE A 555 0.53 9.09 -12.42
CA ILE A 555 0.20 7.82 -13.09
C ILE A 555 0.82 7.78 -14.48
N MET A 556 1.25 6.60 -14.90
CA MET A 556 1.80 6.27 -16.22
C MET A 556 1.12 5.02 -16.77
N ALA A 557 0.91 4.99 -18.08
CA ALA A 557 0.41 3.84 -18.80
C ALA A 557 1.37 3.41 -19.92
N PHE A 558 1.57 2.11 -20.04
CA PHE A 558 2.42 1.50 -21.05
C PHE A 558 1.65 0.45 -21.87
N GLY A 559 2.02 0.28 -23.13
CA GLY A 559 1.40 -0.71 -24.04
C GLY A 559 2.19 -0.88 -25.33
N ASN A 560 1.81 -1.86 -26.15
CA ASN A 560 2.49 -2.17 -27.42
C ASN A 560 2.08 -1.24 -28.59
#